data_AF-A0A5C5XV78-F1
#
_entry.id   AF-A0A5C5XV78-F1
#
_cell.length_a   1.000
_cell.length_b   1.000
_cell.length_c   1.000
_cell.angle_alpha   90.00
_cell.angle_beta   90.00
_cell.angle_gamma   90.00
#
_symmetry.space_group_name_H-M   'P 1'
#
loop_
_entity.id
_entity.type
_entity.pdbx_description
1 polymer ?
#
loop_
_entity_poly.entity_id
_entity_poly.type
_entity_poly.pdbx_seq_one_letter_code
_entity_poly.pdbx_strand_id
1 'polypeptide(L)'
;MSKTEQQMRAMYLSGTVSIPPRFPDLAEISFSRNDSREGPVFVTATQRLSPKLVIKRSFFAPDVTSLFIPNDTNQVDLEQGTWLEGEVLAEKAYDLLEKGTVTGIIYVREFAQSILEMEAGLTAAESAQYYPPLPDDRSVDHYCMHPEGVSAGCR
;
A
#
# COMPACT_ATOMS: atom_id res chain seq x y z
N MET A 1 34.95 4.90 -21.87
CA MET A 1 33.77 4.41 -22.62
C MET A 1 32.54 5.03 -22.00
N SER A 2 31.76 5.81 -22.77
CA SER A 2 30.50 6.35 -22.27
C SER A 2 29.42 5.26 -22.28
N LYS A 3 28.57 5.27 -21.26
CA LYS A 3 27.45 4.33 -21.14
C LYS A 3 26.43 4.63 -22.24
N THR A 4 25.86 3.59 -22.84
CA THR A 4 24.79 3.75 -23.83
C THR A 4 23.50 4.25 -23.17
N GLU A 5 22.61 4.90 -23.92
CA GLU A 5 21.31 5.36 -23.41
C GLU A 5 20.49 4.24 -22.77
N GLN A 6 20.55 3.02 -23.32
CA GLN A 6 19.91 1.84 -22.72
C GLN A 6 20.52 1.46 -21.37
N GLN A 7 21.84 1.57 -21.21
CA GLN A 7 22.50 1.32 -19.93
C GLN A 7 22.17 2.40 -18.89
N MET A 8 22.03 3.67 -19.32
CA MET A 8 21.56 4.76 -18.44
C MET A 8 20.11 4.52 -18.00
N ARG A 9 19.21 4.11 -18.91
CA ARG A 9 17.80 3.79 -18.62
C ARG A 9 17.66 2.62 -17.65
N ALA A 10 18.49 1.59 -17.79
CA ALA A 10 18.55 0.46 -16.85
C ALA A 10 18.99 0.86 -15.44
N MET A 11 19.85 1.88 -15.30
CA MET A 11 20.24 2.44 -14.00
C MET A 11 19.21 3.42 -13.43
N TYR A 12 18.44 4.12 -14.26
CA TYR A 12 17.31 4.95 -13.79
C TYR A 12 16.14 4.12 -13.26
N LEU A 13 15.96 2.89 -13.75
CA LEU A 13 14.94 1.96 -13.27
C LEU A 13 15.34 1.20 -11.99
N SER A 14 16.62 1.18 -11.63
CA SER A 14 17.15 0.32 -10.56
C SER A 14 16.93 0.83 -9.13
N GLY A 15 16.22 1.95 -8.94
CA GLY A 15 15.95 2.52 -7.62
C GLY A 15 14.64 2.07 -6.97
N THR A 16 13.58 1.85 -7.76
CA THR A 16 12.22 1.65 -7.22
C THR A 16 11.27 0.89 -8.15
N VAL A 17 11.65 0.55 -9.39
CA VAL A 17 10.82 -0.26 -10.29
C VAL A 17 11.28 -1.70 -10.19
N SER A 18 10.43 -2.57 -9.65
CA SER A 18 10.66 -4.02 -9.71
C SER A 18 10.95 -4.41 -11.17
N ILE A 19 11.96 -5.24 -11.42
CA ILE A 19 12.23 -5.78 -12.77
C ILE A 19 11.88 -7.27 -12.75
N PRO A 20 10.95 -7.74 -13.62
CA PRO A 20 10.21 -6.96 -14.61
C PRO A 20 9.26 -5.95 -13.95
N PRO A 21 8.97 -4.80 -14.61
CA PRO A 21 8.02 -3.81 -14.12
C PRO A 21 6.72 -4.55 -13.80
N ARG A 22 6.44 -4.71 -12.50
CA ARG A 22 5.15 -5.25 -12.10
C ARG A 22 4.12 -4.22 -12.53
N PHE A 23 3.17 -4.69 -13.32
CA PHE A 23 1.97 -3.94 -13.60
C PHE A 23 1.37 -3.49 -12.25
N PRO A 24 0.89 -2.23 -12.11
CA PRO A 24 0.35 -1.79 -10.84
C PRO A 24 -0.79 -2.72 -10.41
N ASP A 25 -0.67 -3.28 -9.21
CA ASP A 25 -1.72 -4.16 -8.69
C ASP A 25 -3.00 -3.35 -8.49
N LEU A 26 -4.14 -3.93 -8.86
CA LEU A 26 -5.44 -3.33 -8.58
C LEU A 26 -5.59 -3.08 -7.08
N ALA A 27 -6.14 -1.93 -6.74
CA ALA A 27 -6.44 -1.54 -5.37
C ALA A 27 -7.94 -1.30 -5.22
N GLU A 28 -8.42 -1.50 -4.00
CA GLU A 28 -9.72 -0.98 -3.60
C GLU A 28 -9.58 0.51 -3.32
N ILE A 29 -10.25 1.33 -4.13
CA ILE A 29 -10.20 2.78 -4.08
C ILE A 29 -11.43 3.29 -3.33
N SER A 30 -11.21 4.05 -2.26
CA SER A 30 -12.26 4.70 -1.49
C SER A 30 -12.03 6.20 -1.44
N PHE A 31 -13.12 6.96 -1.44
CA PHE A 31 -13.09 8.42 -1.28
C PHE A 31 -13.67 8.75 0.09
N SER A 32 -12.99 9.62 0.84
CA SER A 32 -13.46 10.04 2.15
C SER A 32 -13.24 11.53 2.36
N ARG A 33 -14.05 12.11 3.26
CA ARG A 33 -13.86 13.47 3.77
C ARG A 33 -13.75 13.35 5.27
N ASN A 34 -12.83 14.10 5.87
CA ASN A 34 -12.78 14.21 7.33
C ASN A 34 -14.08 14.88 7.83
N ASP A 35 -14.54 14.60 9.05
CA ASP A 35 -15.93 14.82 9.57
C ASP A 35 -16.60 16.21 9.35
N SER A 36 -15.91 17.21 8.81
CA SER A 36 -16.50 18.45 8.33
C SER A 36 -16.93 18.38 6.86
N ARG A 37 -18.12 18.89 6.53
CA ARG A 37 -18.59 19.01 5.13
C ARG A 37 -17.67 19.85 4.23
N GLU A 38 -16.76 20.63 4.81
CA GLU A 38 -15.77 21.45 4.11
C GLU A 38 -14.32 20.89 4.22
N GLY A 39 -14.16 19.69 4.78
CA GLY A 39 -12.86 19.05 4.94
C GLY A 39 -12.24 18.64 3.60
N PRO A 40 -10.91 18.45 3.56
CA PRO A 40 -10.23 17.92 2.38
C PRO A 40 -10.75 16.52 2.04
N VAL A 41 -10.88 16.26 0.74
CA VAL A 41 -11.22 14.94 0.21
C VAL A 41 -9.94 14.13 0.04
N PHE A 42 -9.96 12.91 0.55
CA PHE A 42 -8.88 11.94 0.42
C PHE A 42 -9.30 10.81 -0.52
N VAL A 43 -8.34 10.34 -1.30
CA VAL A 43 -8.45 9.15 -2.13
C VAL A 43 -7.51 8.11 -1.54
N THR A 44 -8.07 6.99 -1.10
CA THR A 44 -7.30 5.92 -0.46
C THR A 44 -7.28 4.69 -1.36
N ALA A 45 -6.09 4.24 -1.72
CA ALA A 45 -5.86 2.96 -2.38
C ALA A 45 -5.48 1.90 -1.33
N THR A 46 -6.33 0.88 -1.19
CA THR A 46 -6.14 -0.23 -0.26
C THR A 46 -5.72 -1.49 -1.03
N GLN A 47 -4.57 -2.05 -0.68
CA GLN A 47 -4.04 -3.27 -1.29
C GLN A 47 -3.82 -4.33 -0.22
N ARG A 48 -4.46 -5.48 -0.38
CA ARG A 48 -4.21 -6.66 0.45
C ARG A 48 -3.13 -7.52 -0.19
N LEU A 49 -1.89 -7.38 0.28
CA LEU A 49 -0.75 -8.14 -0.23
C LEU A 49 -0.73 -9.59 0.28
N SER A 50 -1.33 -9.83 1.45
CA SER A 50 -1.54 -11.17 2.00
C SER A 50 -2.71 -11.14 2.99
N PRO A 51 -3.21 -12.30 3.49
CA PRO A 51 -4.21 -12.32 4.56
C PRO A 51 -3.80 -11.52 5.81
N LYS A 52 -2.49 -11.35 6.03
CA LYS A 52 -1.92 -10.64 7.18
C LYS A 52 -1.35 -9.25 6.85
N LEU A 53 -1.37 -8.80 5.61
CA LEU A 53 -0.77 -7.51 5.25
C LEU A 53 -1.69 -6.73 4.34
N VAL A 54 -2.17 -5.61 4.86
CA VAL A 54 -2.90 -4.59 4.10
C VAL A 54 -2.08 -3.31 4.12
N ILE A 55 -1.91 -2.72 2.95
CA ILE A 55 -1.30 -1.40 2.78
C ILE A 55 -2.37 -0.45 2.29
N LYS A 56 -2.52 0.69 2.97
CA LYS A 56 -3.37 1.80 2.53
C LYS A 56 -2.50 3.00 2.22
N ARG A 57 -2.69 3.58 1.04
CA ARG A 57 -2.05 4.84 0.65
C ARG A 57 -3.13 5.87 0.40
N SER A 58 -3.14 6.92 1.21
CA SER A 58 -4.11 8.01 1.09
C SER A 58 -3.44 9.25 0.52
N PHE A 59 -4.11 9.86 -0.45
CA PHE A 59 -3.66 11.06 -1.16
C PHE A 59 -4.73 12.14 -1.05
N PHE A 60 -4.32 13.41 -1.13
CA PHE A 60 -5.29 14.47 -1.36
C PHE A 60 -5.88 14.32 -2.76
N ALA A 61 -7.19 14.52 -2.91
CA ALA A 61 -7.84 14.42 -4.22
C ALA A 61 -7.18 15.25 -5.33
N PRO A 62 -6.68 16.49 -5.09
CA PRO A 62 -5.95 17.26 -6.10
C PRO A 62 -4.62 16.65 -6.58
N ASP A 63 -4.02 15.72 -5.82
CA ASP A 63 -2.78 15.04 -6.22
C ASP A 63 -3.04 13.84 -7.14
N VAL A 64 -4.28 13.37 -7.23
CA VAL A 64 -4.69 12.27 -8.11
C VAL A 64 -4.98 12.84 -9.49
N THR A 65 -4.18 12.43 -10.47
CA THR A 65 -4.29 12.92 -11.86
C THR A 65 -5.31 12.12 -12.66
N SER A 66 -5.38 10.82 -12.41
CA SER A 66 -6.29 9.93 -13.11
C SER A 66 -6.62 8.69 -12.29
N LEU A 67 -7.78 8.10 -12.58
CA LEU A 67 -8.23 6.81 -12.05
C LEU A 67 -8.61 5.93 -13.24
N PHE A 68 -8.01 4.75 -13.29
CA PHE A 68 -8.36 3.70 -14.24
C PHE A 68 -9.18 2.61 -13.55
N ILE A 69 -10.33 2.27 -14.12
CA ILE A 69 -11.23 1.21 -13.65
C ILE A 69 -11.34 0.16 -14.77
N PRO A 70 -10.78 -1.05 -14.61
CA PRO A 70 -10.85 -2.08 -15.64
C PRO A 70 -12.28 -2.62 -15.83
N ASN A 71 -12.60 -3.08 -17.04
CA ASN A 71 -13.86 -3.79 -17.30
C ASN A 71 -13.85 -5.21 -16.68
N ASP A 72 -12.68 -5.85 -16.62
CA ASP A 72 -12.45 -7.14 -15.96
C ASP A 72 -11.28 -7.03 -14.98
N THR A 73 -11.53 -7.32 -13.71
CA THR A 73 -10.52 -7.24 -12.65
C THR A 73 -9.54 -8.41 -12.66
N ASN A 74 -9.84 -9.51 -13.37
CA ASN A 74 -8.97 -10.69 -13.45
C ASN A 74 -7.94 -10.57 -14.58
N GLN A 75 -8.24 -9.77 -15.61
CA GLN A 75 -7.38 -9.55 -16.75
C GLN A 75 -7.32 -8.06 -17.06
N VAL A 76 -6.34 -7.38 -16.46
CA VAL A 76 -6.22 -5.93 -16.62
C VAL A 76 -5.55 -5.59 -17.95
N ASP A 77 -6.29 -4.90 -18.80
CA ASP A 77 -5.83 -4.27 -20.02
C ASP A 77 -6.20 -2.79 -19.98
N LEU A 78 -5.20 -1.90 -20.11
CA LEU A 78 -5.37 -0.45 -20.02
C LEU A 78 -6.24 0.13 -21.14
N GLU A 79 -6.42 -0.61 -22.24
CA GLU A 79 -7.35 -0.26 -23.33
C GLU A 79 -8.79 -0.72 -23.05
N GLN A 80 -8.98 -1.63 -22.09
CA GLN A 80 -10.27 -2.24 -21.74
C GLN A 80 -10.75 -1.80 -20.35
N GLY A 81 -10.99 -0.49 -20.21
CA GLY A 81 -11.54 0.07 -18.98
C GLY A 81 -11.99 1.52 -19.13
N THR A 82 -12.38 2.11 -18.01
CA THR A 82 -12.80 3.50 -17.91
C THR A 82 -11.67 4.34 -17.31
N TRP A 83 -11.26 5.38 -18.03
CA TRP A 83 -10.35 6.40 -17.54
C TRP A 83 -11.15 7.61 -17.06
N LEU A 84 -10.85 8.05 -15.84
CA LEU A 84 -11.44 9.22 -15.21
C LEU A 84 -10.33 10.23 -14.93
N GLU A 85 -10.47 11.43 -15.48
CA GLU A 85 -9.49 12.51 -15.38
C GLU A 85 -10.19 13.86 -15.18
N GLY A 86 -9.47 14.83 -14.62
CA GLY A 86 -9.95 16.21 -14.50
C GLY A 86 -11.30 16.34 -13.78
N GLU A 87 -12.23 17.08 -14.39
CA GLU A 87 -13.57 17.34 -13.83
C GLU A 87 -14.38 16.04 -13.64
N VAL A 88 -14.27 15.08 -14.56
CA VAL A 88 -15.02 13.81 -14.51
C VAL A 88 -14.57 12.99 -13.29
N LEU A 89 -13.27 12.98 -12.99
CA LEU A 89 -12.75 12.35 -11.78
C LEU A 89 -13.28 13.05 -10.52
N ALA A 90 -13.32 14.38 -10.52
CA ALA A 90 -13.84 15.14 -9.39
C ALA A 90 -15.32 14.83 -9.13
N GLU A 91 -16.16 14.86 -10.16
CA GLU A 91 -17.58 14.48 -10.07
C GLU A 91 -17.74 13.07 -9.54
N LYS A 92 -16.97 12.11 -10.08
CA LYS A 92 -17.02 10.72 -9.62
C LYS A 92 -16.57 10.56 -8.17
N ALA A 93 -15.57 11.32 -7.73
CA ALA A 93 -15.11 11.32 -6.36
C ALA A 93 -16.22 11.80 -5.39
N TYR A 94 -16.96 12.86 -5.76
CA TYR A 94 -18.12 13.32 -4.99
C TYR A 94 -19.23 12.29 -4.93
N ASP A 95 -19.47 11.57 -6.03
CA ASP A 95 -20.45 10.48 -6.05
C ASP A 95 -20.05 9.32 -5.14
N LEU A 96 -18.77 8.96 -5.11
CA LEU A 96 -18.27 7.79 -4.36
C LEU A 96 -18.03 8.08 -2.87
N LEU A 97 -17.95 9.34 -2.48
CA LEU A 97 -17.64 9.82 -1.13
C LEU A 97 -18.51 9.21 0.00
N GLU A 98 -19.70 8.71 -0.34
CA GLU A 98 -20.62 8.06 0.61
C GLU A 98 -21.22 6.75 0.08
N LYS A 99 -20.87 6.33 -1.15
CA LYS A 99 -21.58 5.27 -1.88
C LYS A 99 -20.81 3.96 -2.01
N GLY A 100 -19.50 3.94 -1.75
CA GLY A 100 -18.71 2.70 -1.70
C GLY A 100 -17.31 2.81 -2.28
N THR A 101 -16.71 1.65 -2.52
CA THR A 101 -15.37 1.51 -3.09
C THR A 101 -15.42 1.03 -4.53
N VAL A 102 -14.36 1.31 -5.28
CA VAL A 102 -14.18 0.83 -6.66
C VAL A 102 -12.83 0.14 -6.80
N THR A 103 -12.76 -0.93 -7.57
CA THR A 103 -11.48 -1.58 -7.87
C THR A 103 -10.82 -0.90 -9.05
N GLY A 104 -9.59 -0.40 -8.88
CA GLY A 104 -8.89 0.33 -9.93
C GLY A 104 -7.44 0.68 -9.61
N ILE A 105 -6.86 1.52 -10.45
CA ILE A 105 -5.50 2.04 -10.33
C ILE A 105 -5.56 3.55 -10.32
N ILE A 106 -5.04 4.17 -9.26
CA ILE A 106 -4.86 5.62 -9.20
C ILE A 106 -3.47 6.00 -9.68
N TYR A 107 -3.41 7.07 -10.47
CA TYR A 107 -2.17 7.72 -10.86
C TYR A 107 -2.10 9.07 -10.17
N VAL A 108 -0.92 9.39 -9.66
CA VAL A 108 -0.67 10.60 -8.88
C VAL A 108 0.49 11.36 -9.49
N ARG A 109 0.55 12.66 -9.22
CA ARG A 109 1.69 13.50 -9.65
C ARG A 109 3.01 13.00 -9.03
N GLU A 110 4.12 13.24 -9.72
CA GLU A 110 5.47 12.73 -9.41
C GLU A 110 5.95 13.00 -7.96
N PHE A 111 5.44 14.06 -7.33
CA PHE A 111 5.79 14.46 -5.96
C PHE A 111 4.57 14.53 -5.02
N ALA A 112 3.52 13.75 -5.31
CA ALA A 112 2.37 13.63 -4.42
C ALA A 112 2.81 13.07 -3.06
N GLN A 113 2.41 13.72 -1.98
CA GLN A 113 2.61 13.17 -0.65
C GLN A 113 1.49 12.17 -0.34
N SER A 114 1.87 11.01 0.20
CA SER A 114 0.92 9.99 0.64
C SER A 114 1.00 9.80 2.14
N ILE A 115 -0.14 9.62 2.78
CA ILE A 115 -0.20 9.00 4.10
C ILE A 115 -0.15 7.48 3.89
N LEU A 116 0.81 6.83 4.52
CA LEU A 116 0.98 5.38 4.49
C LEU A 116 0.48 4.77 5.79
N GLU A 117 -0.52 3.90 5.70
CA GLU A 117 -0.99 3.06 6.79
C GLU A 117 -0.74 1.59 6.45
N MET A 118 -0.27 0.82 7.43
CA MET A 118 -0.01 -0.60 7.29
C MET A 118 -0.74 -1.36 8.38
N GLU A 119 -1.58 -2.32 7.99
CA GLU A 119 -2.19 -3.27 8.90
C GLU A 119 -1.46 -4.61 8.78
N ALA A 120 -0.81 -5.01 9.87
CA ALA A 120 -0.14 -6.30 9.99
C ALA A 120 -0.95 -7.21 10.92
N GLY A 121 -1.44 -8.31 10.39
CA GLY A 121 -2.08 -9.38 11.15
C GLY A 121 -1.03 -10.26 11.82
N LEU A 122 -1.25 -10.57 13.09
CA LEU A 122 -0.42 -11.44 13.90
C LEU A 122 -1.07 -12.83 14.00
N THR A 123 -0.28 -13.89 14.11
CA THR A 123 -0.82 -15.21 14.51
C THR A 123 -1.13 -15.24 16.00
N ALA A 124 -1.97 -16.17 16.44
CA ALA A 124 -2.31 -16.35 17.85
C ALA A 124 -1.10 -16.64 18.76
N ALA A 125 0.06 -17.00 18.19
CA ALA A 125 1.31 -17.23 18.91
C ALA A 125 2.29 -16.04 18.81
N GLU A 126 1.94 -14.99 18.06
CA GLU A 126 2.74 -13.77 17.92
C GLU A 126 2.24 -12.73 18.92
N SER A 127 3.11 -12.30 19.82
CA SER A 127 2.81 -11.22 20.75
C SER A 127 2.79 -9.88 20.02
N ALA A 128 1.73 -9.08 20.22
CA ALA A 128 1.63 -7.71 19.72
C ALA A 128 2.62 -6.74 20.40
N GLN A 129 3.18 -7.15 21.53
CA GLN A 129 4.20 -6.42 22.29
C GLN A 129 5.51 -7.19 22.17
N TYR A 130 6.62 -6.50 21.89
CA TYR A 130 7.95 -7.08 22.04
C TYR A 130 8.12 -7.51 23.50
N TYR A 131 7.96 -8.81 23.75
CA TYR A 131 8.38 -9.42 25.00
C TYR A 131 9.85 -9.82 24.77
N PRO A 132 10.83 -9.33 25.55
CA PRO A 132 12.09 -10.03 25.61
C PRO A 132 11.75 -11.48 25.98
N PRO A 133 12.24 -12.50 25.24
CA PRO A 133 11.87 -13.87 25.49
C PRO A 133 12.12 -14.16 26.97
N LEU A 134 11.07 -14.62 27.67
CA LEU A 134 11.26 -15.12 29.02
C LEU A 134 12.23 -16.31 28.94
N PRO A 135 13.09 -16.53 29.95
CA PRO A 135 14.09 -17.59 29.92
C PRO A 135 13.55 -18.99 29.57
N ASP A 136 12.26 -19.22 29.81
CA ASP A 136 11.57 -20.50 29.60
C ASP A 136 10.54 -20.46 28.45
N ASP A 137 10.59 -19.46 27.56
CA ASP A 137 9.66 -19.34 26.44
C ASP A 137 9.97 -20.38 25.33
N ARG A 138 8.93 -20.90 24.69
CA ARG A 138 8.99 -21.96 23.66
C ARG A 138 9.83 -21.59 22.43
N SER A 139 10.10 -20.30 22.26
CA SER A 139 10.98 -19.77 21.22
C SER A 139 12.46 -20.15 21.45
N VAL A 140 12.89 -20.41 22.70
CA VAL A 140 14.26 -20.85 23.02
C VAL A 140 14.53 -22.26 22.47
N ASP A 141 13.56 -23.17 22.61
CA ASP A 141 13.62 -24.54 22.06
C ASP A 141 13.57 -24.56 20.53
N HIS A 142 12.81 -23.65 19.90
CA HIS A 142 12.67 -23.62 18.44
C HIS A 142 13.97 -23.21 17.71
N TYR A 143 14.81 -22.38 18.34
CA TYR A 143 16.07 -21.92 17.78
C TYR A 143 17.32 -22.61 18.35
N CYS A 144 17.17 -23.63 19.22
CA CYS A 144 18.27 -24.30 19.94
C CYS A 144 19.27 -23.30 20.55
N MET A 145 18.77 -22.18 21.04
CA MET A 145 19.61 -21.23 21.75
C MET A 145 19.88 -21.84 23.13
N HIS A 146 21.14 -22.14 23.44
CA HIS A 146 21.55 -22.55 24.79
C HIS A 146 22.10 -21.33 25.54
N PRO A 147 21.27 -20.48 26.17
CA PRO A 147 21.78 -19.34 26.90
C PRO A 147 22.41 -19.81 28.22
N GLU A 148 23.73 -19.73 28.32
CA GLU A 148 24.41 -19.69 29.63
C GLU A 148 24.26 -18.28 30.20
N GLY A 149 23.17 -17.99 30.91
CA GLY A 149 22.97 -16.63 31.45
C GLY A 149 21.81 -16.50 32.44
N VAL A 150 22.11 -15.87 33.58
CA VAL A 150 21.24 -15.72 34.76
C VAL A 150 20.05 -14.80 34.48
N SER A 151 18.87 -15.27 34.88
CA SER A 151 17.54 -14.65 34.87
C SER A 151 17.49 -13.11 34.85
N ALA A 152 16.83 -12.55 33.83
CA ALA A 152 16.32 -11.18 33.85
C ALA A 152 14.94 -11.16 34.52
N GLY A 153 14.92 -11.00 35.84
CA GLY A 153 13.71 -10.69 36.61
C GLY A 153 13.88 -9.34 37.31
N CYS A 154 13.06 -8.35 36.97
CA CYS A 154 12.97 -7.12 37.75
C CYS A 154 12.23 -7.40 39.08
N ARG A 155 12.75 -6.86 40.18
CA ARG A 155 12.00 -6.68 41.43
C ARG A 155 11.10 -5.46 41.35
#